data_AF-A0A670JHE3-F1
#
_entry.id   AF-A0A670JHE3-F1
#
_cell.length_a   1.000
_cell.length_b   1.000
_cell.length_c   1.000
_cell.angle_alpha   90.00
_cell.angle_beta   90.00
_cell.angle_gamma   90.00
#
_symmetry.space_group_name_H-M   'P 1'
#
loop_
_entity.id
_entity.type
_entity.pdbx_description
1 polymer ?
#
loop_
_entity_poly.entity_id
_entity_poly.type
_entity_poly.pdbx_seq_one_letter_code
_entity_poly.pdbx_strand_id
1 'polypeptide(L)'
;MSSQVCQNFHADCEATLNQLVNLELNASYVYLSMSYHFDRDDVALCHMAKFPKKQSEEKWEHANKFLKYQNKRGGRILLKDLKKPEKDEEGGKSMALWSIK
;
A
#
# COMPACT_ATOMS: atom_id res chain seq x y z
N MET A 1 -18.75 -3.09 -21.76
CA MET A 1 -19.02 -1.72 -22.26
C MET A 1 -17.74 -0.92 -22.25
N SER A 2 -17.32 -0.37 -23.39
CA SER A 2 -16.17 0.53 -23.46
C SER A 2 -16.49 1.86 -22.79
N SER A 3 -15.53 2.43 -22.08
CA SER A 3 -15.68 3.74 -21.44
C SER A 3 -15.58 4.85 -22.48
N GLN A 4 -16.48 5.84 -22.43
CA GLN A 4 -16.51 6.97 -23.36
C GLN A 4 -15.25 7.87 -23.26
N VAL A 5 -14.57 7.85 -22.11
CA VAL A 5 -13.41 8.69 -21.83
C VAL A 5 -12.07 7.97 -22.04
N CYS A 6 -12.08 6.67 -22.38
CA CYS A 6 -10.86 5.90 -22.56
C CYS A 6 -10.21 6.23 -23.92
N GLN A 7 -9.11 6.96 -23.88
CA GLN A 7 -8.34 7.37 -25.06
C GLN A 7 -6.85 7.08 -24.83
N ASN A 8 -6.23 6.33 -25.75
CA ASN A 8 -4.82 5.94 -25.70
C ASN A 8 -4.41 5.36 -24.33
N PHE A 9 -5.19 4.41 -23.81
CA PHE A 9 -4.94 3.75 -22.54
C PHE A 9 -4.99 2.24 -22.75
N HIS A 10 -3.82 1.61 -22.80
CA HIS A 10 -3.68 0.20 -23.12
C HIS A 10 -4.16 -0.67 -21.95
N ALA A 11 -4.68 -1.86 -22.25
CA ALA A 11 -5.16 -2.80 -21.24
C ALA A 11 -4.07 -3.20 -20.24
N ASP A 12 -2.81 -3.30 -20.69
CA ASP A 12 -1.68 -3.59 -19.81
C ASP A 12 -1.43 -2.48 -18.80
N CYS A 13 -1.62 -1.22 -19.19
CA CYS A 13 -1.50 -0.09 -18.28
C CYS A 13 -2.60 -0.12 -17.22
N GLU A 14 -3.84 -0.45 -17.63
CA GLU A 14 -4.98 -0.62 -16.72
C GLU A 14 -4.71 -1.73 -15.70
N ALA A 15 -4.25 -2.89 -16.18
CA ALA A 15 -3.92 -4.04 -15.33
C ALA A 15 -2.76 -3.72 -14.36
N THR A 16 -1.71 -3.06 -14.86
CA THR A 16 -0.55 -2.65 -14.05
C THR A 16 -0.96 -1.65 -12.97
N LEU A 17 -1.82 -0.68 -13.27
CA LEU A 17 -2.34 0.25 -12.26
C LEU A 17 -3.13 -0.47 -11.16
N ASN A 18 -3.97 -1.44 -11.54
CA ASN A 18 -4.71 -2.25 -10.55
C ASN A 18 -3.75 -3.07 -9.67
N GLN A 19 -2.68 -3.62 -10.24
CA GLN A 19 -1.63 -4.29 -9.48
C GLN A 19 -0.89 -3.33 -8.53
N LEU A 20 -0.55 -2.13 -9.01
CA LEU A 20 0.16 -1.11 -8.23
C LEU A 20 -0.68 -0.61 -7.05
N VAL A 21 -1.99 -0.40 -7.26
CA VAL A 21 -2.92 -0.07 -6.18
C VAL A 21 -2.89 -1.15 -5.09
N ASN A 22 -2.96 -2.42 -5.47
CA ASN A 22 -2.92 -3.52 -4.51
C ASN A 22 -1.58 -3.57 -3.76
N LEU A 23 -0.46 -3.29 -4.44
CA LEU A 23 0.87 -3.24 -3.84
C LEU A 23 0.98 -2.10 -2.81
N GLU A 24 0.51 -0.90 -3.14
CA GLU A 24 0.54 0.26 -2.24
C GLU A 24 -0.38 0.06 -1.02
N LEU A 25 -1.56 -0.53 -1.21
CA LEU A 25 -2.45 -0.90 -0.10
C LEU A 25 -1.83 -1.96 0.80
N ASN A 26 -1.17 -2.97 0.24
CA ASN A 26 -0.46 -3.98 1.02
C ASN A 26 0.70 -3.36 1.81
N ALA A 27 1.50 -2.49 1.17
CA ALA A 27 2.57 -1.76 1.85
C ALA A 27 2.01 -0.90 3.01
N SER A 28 0.91 -0.18 2.78
CA SER A 28 0.21 0.57 3.83
C SER A 28 -0.17 -0.34 5.01
N TYR A 29 -0.75 -1.50 4.74
CA TYR A 29 -1.15 -2.45 5.78
C TYR A 29 0.03 -3.01 6.59
N VAL A 30 1.16 -3.30 5.93
CA VAL A 30 2.41 -3.74 6.59
C VAL A 30 2.97 -2.65 7.50
N TYR A 31 3.06 -1.40 7.00
CA TYR A 31 3.54 -0.27 7.79
C TYR A 31 2.64 0.05 8.97
N LEU A 32 1.32 -0.13 8.81
CA LEU A 32 0.34 0.02 9.88
C LEU A 32 0.57 -1.02 10.99
N SER A 33 0.70 -2.30 10.62
CA SER A 33 1.01 -3.39 11.56
C SER A 33 2.29 -3.08 12.35
N MET A 34 3.34 -2.65 11.65
CA MET A 34 4.62 -2.30 12.26
C MET A 34 4.51 -1.10 13.22
N SER A 35 3.72 -0.07 12.87
CA SER A 35 3.47 1.05 13.77
C SER A 35 2.86 0.59 15.09
N TYR A 36 1.83 -0.26 15.03
CA TYR A 36 1.15 -0.73 16.24
C TYR A 36 1.99 -1.74 17.02
N HIS A 37 2.85 -2.51 16.35
CA HIS A 37 3.82 -3.37 17.05
C HIS A 37 4.77 -2.56 17.92
N PHE A 38 5.33 -1.45 17.42
CA PHE A 38 6.22 -0.59 18.19
C PHE A 38 5.53 0.20 19.31
N ASP A 39 4.22 0.40 19.21
CA ASP A 39 3.40 1.12 20.20
C ASP A 39 2.88 0.23 21.33
N ARG A 40 3.08 -1.09 21.25
CA ARG A 40 2.73 -2.01 22.34
C ARG A 40 3.47 -1.67 23.63
N ASP A 41 2.85 -1.97 24.77
CA ASP A 41 3.38 -1.75 26.11
C ASP A 41 4.65 -2.57 26.41
N ASP A 42 4.79 -3.74 25.79
CA ASP A 42 5.96 -4.62 25.93
C ASP A 42 7.15 -4.24 25.04
N VAL A 43 6.92 -3.48 23.96
CA VAL A 43 7.98 -2.95 23.09
C VAL A 43 8.34 -1.50 23.46
N ALA A 44 7.33 -0.67 23.72
CA ALA A 44 7.41 0.72 24.17
C ALA A 44 8.31 1.65 23.33
N LEU A 45 8.45 1.38 22.02
CA LEU A 45 9.22 2.19 21.07
C LEU A 45 8.32 3.22 20.35
N CYS A 46 7.54 3.99 21.11
CA CYS A 46 6.53 4.92 20.59
C CYS A 46 7.09 5.99 19.62
N HIS A 47 8.36 6.37 19.78
CA HIS A 47 9.03 7.27 18.83
C HIS A 47 9.33 6.61 17.49
N MET A 48 9.65 5.31 17.49
CA MET A 48 9.85 4.53 16.27
C MET A 48 8.52 4.20 15.58
N ALA A 49 7.41 4.09 16.32
CA ALA A 49 6.08 3.88 15.76
C ALA A 49 5.61 5.01 14.83
N LYS A 50 6.05 6.26 15.05
CA LYS A 50 5.63 7.43 14.26
C LYS A 50 6.03 7.34 12.78
N PHE A 51 7.21 6.78 12.49
CA PHE A 51 7.71 6.69 11.12
C PHE A 51 6.90 5.70 10.25
N PRO A 52 6.70 4.44 10.67
CA PRO A 52 5.81 3.50 9.99
C PRO A 52 4.40 4.02 9.83
N LYS A 53 3.84 4.70 10.85
CA LYS A 53 2.51 5.30 10.75
C LYS A 53 2.41 6.29 9.60
N LYS A 54 3.34 7.24 9.53
CA LYS A 54 3.40 8.22 8.44
C LYS A 54 3.59 7.53 7.09
N GLN A 55 4.46 6.52 7.02
CA GLN A 55 4.67 5.79 5.78
C GLN A 55 3.41 5.04 5.31
N SER A 56 2.64 4.48 6.23
CA SER A 56 1.34 3.85 5.95
C SER A 56 0.35 4.84 5.34
N GLU A 57 0.26 6.05 5.90
CA GLU A 57 -0.61 7.13 5.41
C GLU A 57 -0.20 7.58 3.99
N GLU A 58 1.09 7.80 3.74
CA GLU A 58 1.61 8.15 2.41
C GLU A 58 1.28 7.08 1.35
N LYS A 59 1.41 5.81 1.71
CA LYS A 59 1.11 4.67 0.83
C LYS A 59 -0.39 4.58 0.51
N TRP A 60 -1.23 4.85 1.50
CA TRP A 60 -2.68 4.94 1.30
C TRP A 60 -3.07 6.10 0.38
N GLU A 61 -2.43 7.27 0.54
CA GLU A 61 -2.62 8.40 -0.38
C GLU A 61 -2.19 8.07 -1.81
N HIS A 62 -1.09 7.34 -2.00
CA HIS A 62 -0.64 6.90 -3.32
C HIS A 62 -1.67 5.97 -3.98
N ALA A 63 -2.15 4.96 -3.25
CA ALA A 63 -3.21 4.08 -3.74
C ALA A 63 -4.45 4.86 -4.19
N ASN A 64 -4.88 5.86 -3.39
CA ASN A 64 -6.00 6.73 -3.75
C ASN A 64 -5.75 7.58 -4.98
N LYS A 65 -4.54 8.11 -5.16
CA LYS A 65 -4.16 8.86 -6.38
C LYS A 65 -4.25 7.96 -7.61
N PHE A 66 -3.78 6.72 -7.53
CA PHE A 66 -3.87 5.76 -8.64
C PHE A 66 -5.31 5.36 -8.95
N LEU A 67 -6.15 5.13 -7.94
CA LEU A 67 -7.57 4.84 -8.13
C LEU A 67 -8.31 5.99 -8.84
N LYS A 68 -8.05 7.24 -8.41
CA LYS A 68 -8.60 8.43 -9.07
C LYS A 68 -8.10 8.54 -10.52
N TYR A 69 -6.82 8.24 -10.76
CA TYR A 69 -6.24 8.27 -12.10
C TYR A 69 -6.84 7.20 -13.02
N GLN A 70 -7.04 5.98 -12.53
CA GLN A 70 -7.69 4.89 -13.25
C GLN A 70 -9.10 5.30 -13.74
N ASN A 71 -9.92 5.86 -12.84
CA ASN A 71 -11.24 6.37 -13.20
C ASN A 71 -11.18 7.52 -14.20
N LYS A 72 -10.22 8.44 -14.06
CA LYS A 72 -10.02 9.57 -14.98
C LYS A 72 -9.68 9.10 -16.40
N ARG A 73 -8.92 8.02 -16.54
CA ARG A 73 -8.58 7.40 -17.84
C ARG A 73 -9.68 6.49 -18.38
N GLY A 74 -10.76 6.28 -17.64
CA GLY A 74 -11.86 5.41 -18.04
C GLY A 74 -11.60 3.92 -17.83
N GLY A 75 -10.53 3.56 -17.12
CA GLY A 75 -10.25 2.19 -16.70
C GLY A 75 -11.27 1.70 -15.67
N ARG A 76 -11.16 0.43 -15.31
CA ARG A 76 -11.95 -0.24 -14.28
C ARG A 76 -11.06 -0.62 -13.12
N ILE A 77 -11.48 -0.18 -11.94
CA ILE A 77 -10.81 -0.52 -10.69
C ILE A 77 -11.17 -1.97 -10.35
N LEU A 78 -10.15 -2.79 -10.16
CA LEU A 78 -10.28 -4.15 -9.65
C LEU A 78 -9.45 -4.28 -8.37
N LEU A 79 -10.10 -4.09 -7.23
CA LEU A 79 -9.49 -4.33 -5.92
C LEU A 79 -9.38 -5.84 -5.70
N LYS A 80 -8.22 -6.27 -5.20
CA LYS A 80 -7.94 -7.66 -4.85
C LYS A 80 -7.82 -7.78 -3.34
N ASP A 81 -7.85 -9.02 -2.88
CA ASP A 81 -7.66 -9.33 -1.47
C ASP A 81 -6.27 -8.88 -1.01
N LEU A 82 -6.26 -8.21 0.14
CA LEU A 82 -5.03 -7.87 0.84
C LEU A 82 -4.59 -9.08 1.66
N LYS A 83 -3.39 -9.57 1.37
CA LYS A 83 -2.79 -10.63 2.18
C LYS A 83 -2.37 -10.05 3.52
N LYS A 84 -2.56 -10.82 4.58
CA LYS A 84 -1.99 -10.47 5.87
C LYS A 84 -0.45 -10.43 5.78
N PRO A 85 0.22 -9.51 6.49
CA PRO A 85 1.68 -9.56 6.62
C PRO A 85 2.07 -10.93 7.19
N GLU A 86 3.09 -11.58 6.63
CA GLU A 86 3.51 -12.92 7.06
C GLU A 86 4.20 -12.92 8.43
N LYS A 87 4.63 -11.76 8.92
CA LYS A 87 5.38 -11.59 10.16
C LYS A 87 4.59 -10.75 11.15
N ASP A 88 3.77 -11.41 11.95
CA ASP A 88 3.01 -10.79 13.03
C ASP A 88 3.91 -10.38 14.22
N GLU A 89 5.11 -10.96 14.36
CA GLU A 89 5.94 -10.83 15.59
C GLU A 89 7.47 -10.81 15.38
N GLU A 90 8.01 -10.28 14.28
CA GLU A 90 9.48 -10.23 14.15
C GLU A 90 10.07 -9.07 14.97
N GLY A 91 10.21 -9.34 16.27
CA GLY A 91 10.93 -8.52 17.23
C GLY A 91 12.32 -8.16 16.69
N GLY A 92 12.55 -6.84 16.64
CA GLY A 92 13.85 -6.18 16.54
C GLY A 92 14.97 -6.96 15.87
N LYS A 93 15.03 -6.94 14.53
CA LYS A 93 16.27 -6.89 13.71
C LYS A 93 15.94 -7.14 12.24
N SER A 94 15.36 -6.14 11.60
CA SER A 94 15.62 -5.85 10.19
C SER A 94 14.85 -4.60 9.83
N MET A 95 15.40 -3.42 10.10
CA MET A 95 14.95 -2.21 9.41
C MET A 95 15.57 -2.08 8.01
N ALA A 96 16.53 -2.95 7.67
CA ALA A 96 17.34 -2.85 6.45
C ALA A 96 16.83 -3.72 5.27
N LEU A 97 15.97 -4.72 5.49
CA LEU A 97 15.42 -5.54 4.38
C LEU A 97 14.11 -4.99 3.78
N TRP A 98 13.54 -3.92 4.33
CA TRP A 98 12.22 -3.39 3.91
C TRP A 98 12.30 -2.09 3.12
N SER A 99 13.47 -1.47 3.06
CA SER A 99 13.76 -0.43 2.08
C SER A 99 14.43 -1.08 0.88
N ILE A 100 13.68 -1.16 -0.22
CA ILE A 100 14.17 -1.46 -1.58
C ILE A 100 14.40 -2.95 -1.85
N LYS A 101 13.46 -3.52 -2.61
CA LYS A 101 13.81 -4.41 -3.71
C LYS A 101 13.63 -3.66 -5.02
#